data_AF-A0A0F8YZM1-F1
#
_entry.id   AF-A0A0F8YZM1-F1
#
_cell.length_a   1.000
_cell.length_b   1.000
_cell.length_c   1.000
_cell.angle_alpha   90.00
_cell.angle_beta   90.00
_cell.angle_gamma   90.00
#
_symmetry.space_group_name_H-M   'P 1'
#
loop_
_entity.id
_entity.type
_entity.pdbx_description
1 polymer ?
#
loop_
_entity_poly.entity_id
_entity_poly.type
_entity_poly.pdbx_seq_one_letter_code
_entity_poly.pdbx_strand_id
1 'polypeptide(L)'
;AQLDPFLRSLNPILRYLGLYEREIAATLANFVAATQATDIAAIDLDPVHYLRLGNTATPEALSQYQTKLGTQRGNPYLLPGALDGLANGLDVFDDSTCGNQGFPTLAAPSGFLTEDLRNRIIQFILNGGTSIATPCKQQGKFTFGGETTDFPHANEDPQPAP
;
A
#
# COMPACT_ATOMS: atom_id res chain seq x y z
N ALA A 1 -0.10 26.75 -31.08
CA ALA A 1 1.02 27.66 -30.82
C ALA A 1 1.23 27.93 -29.33
N GLN A 2 0.36 28.64 -28.60
CA GLN A 2 0.65 28.98 -27.18
C GLN A 2 0.46 27.81 -26.20
N LEU A 3 -0.41 26.83 -26.51
CA LEU A 3 -0.59 25.65 -25.66
C LEU A 3 0.45 24.55 -25.88
N ASP A 4 1.20 24.58 -26.99
CA ASP A 4 2.09 23.47 -27.37
C ASP A 4 3.18 23.19 -26.31
N PRO A 5 3.86 24.20 -25.72
CA PRO A 5 4.84 23.95 -24.66
C PRO A 5 4.22 23.34 -23.39
N PHE A 6 2.98 23.73 -23.05
CA PHE A 6 2.28 23.19 -21.89
C PHE A 6 1.83 21.74 -22.13
N LEU A 7 1.23 21.46 -23.30
CA LEU A 7 0.75 20.13 -23.64
C LEU A 7 1.89 19.11 -23.74
N ARG A 8 3.09 19.52 -24.15
CA ARG A 8 4.26 18.63 -24.15
C ARG A 8 4.64 18.09 -22.77
N SER A 9 4.40 18.89 -21.72
CA SER A 9 4.62 18.46 -20.33
C SER A 9 3.40 17.74 -19.74
N LEU A 10 2.18 18.11 -20.14
CA LEU A 10 0.95 17.53 -19.59
C LEU A 10 0.58 16.17 -20.22
N ASN A 11 0.75 16.02 -21.54
CA ASN A 11 0.45 14.78 -22.27
C ASN A 11 1.13 13.52 -21.70
N PRO A 12 2.43 13.49 -21.35
CA PRO A 12 3.04 12.33 -20.69
C PRO A 12 2.38 11.99 -19.36
N ILE A 13 1.95 12.97 -18.57
CA ILE A 13 1.24 12.73 -17.30
C ILE A 13 -0.11 12.06 -17.59
N LEU A 14 -0.88 12.58 -18.55
CA LEU A 14 -2.17 12.01 -18.92
C LEU A 14 -2.04 10.59 -19.51
N ARG A 15 -1.02 10.34 -20.34
CA ARG A 15 -0.73 9.00 -20.86
C ARG A 15 -0.34 8.03 -19.75
N TYR A 16 0.43 8.47 -18.76
CA TYR A 16 0.76 7.66 -17.59
C TYR A 16 -0.49 7.31 -16.78
N LEU A 17 -1.37 8.29 -16.52
CA LEU A 17 -2.65 8.04 -15.86
C LEU A 17 -3.56 7.11 -16.66
N GLY A 18 -3.51 7.19 -17.99
CA GLY A 18 -4.20 6.28 -18.91
C GLY A 18 -3.77 4.80 -18.78
N LEU A 19 -2.60 4.52 -18.20
CA LEU A 19 -2.23 3.13 -17.89
C LEU A 19 -3.02 2.55 -16.71
N TYR A 20 -3.58 3.40 -15.84
CA TYR A 20 -4.22 3.02 -14.57
C TYR A 20 -5.73 3.25 -14.56
N GLU A 21 -6.37 3.32 -15.72
CA GLU A 21 -7.80 3.62 -15.83
C GLU A 21 -8.65 2.66 -14.98
N ARG A 22 -8.31 1.36 -14.97
CA ARG A 22 -8.99 0.31 -14.19
C ARG A 22 -8.82 0.55 -12.69
N GLU A 23 -7.62 0.87 -12.25
CA GLU A 23 -7.27 1.07 -10.84
C GLU A 23 -7.91 2.35 -10.29
N ILE A 24 -7.93 3.43 -11.08
CA ILE A 24 -8.59 4.68 -10.71
C ILE A 24 -10.10 4.43 -10.56
N ALA A 25 -10.72 3.78 -11.54
CA ALA A 25 -12.15 3.43 -11.47
C ALA A 25 -12.47 2.54 -10.27
N ALA A 26 -11.67 1.50 -10.03
CA ALA A 26 -11.83 0.59 -8.90
C ALA A 26 -11.65 1.31 -7.55
N THR A 27 -10.67 2.21 -7.44
CA THR A 27 -10.42 2.98 -6.21
C THR A 27 -11.60 3.88 -5.88
N LEU A 28 -12.13 4.61 -6.85
CA LEU A 28 -13.30 5.47 -6.65
C LEU A 28 -14.54 4.66 -6.29
N ALA A 29 -14.80 3.55 -6.99
CA ALA A 29 -15.93 2.67 -6.71
C ALA A 29 -15.86 2.08 -5.30
N ASN A 30 -14.70 1.53 -4.91
CA ASN A 30 -14.49 0.94 -3.59
C ASN A 30 -14.54 1.98 -2.47
N PHE A 31 -14.01 3.18 -2.69
CA PHE A 31 -14.05 4.25 -1.70
C PHE A 31 -15.50 4.70 -1.40
N VAL A 32 -16.30 4.93 -2.45
CA VAL A 32 -17.72 5.27 -2.29
C VAL A 32 -18.47 4.14 -1.60
N ALA A 33 -18.25 2.89 -2.01
CA ALA A 33 -18.89 1.72 -1.38
C ALA A 33 -18.52 1.58 0.11
N ALA A 34 -17.25 1.81 0.47
CA ALA A 34 -16.78 1.67 1.84
C ALA A 34 -17.29 2.78 2.77
N THR A 35 -17.54 3.99 2.24
CA THR A 35 -17.95 5.16 3.04
C THR A 35 -19.47 5.36 3.11
N GLN A 36 -20.24 4.71 2.23
CA GLN A 36 -21.70 4.79 2.20
C GLN A 36 -22.40 3.65 2.96
N ALA A 37 -21.75 3.11 4.00
CA ALA A 37 -22.31 2.02 4.78
C ALA A 37 -23.58 2.46 5.54
N THR A 38 -24.63 1.65 5.46
CA THR A 38 -25.91 1.85 6.17
C THR A 38 -26.29 0.62 6.96
N ASP A 39 -26.96 0.83 8.10
CA ASP A 39 -27.61 -0.21 8.90
C ASP A 39 -29.06 0.20 9.21
N ILE A 40 -29.83 -0.70 9.79
CA ILE A 40 -31.16 -0.43 10.30
C ILE A 40 -31.05 -0.08 11.79
N ALA A 41 -31.56 1.09 12.20
CA ALA A 41 -31.59 1.47 13.60
C ALA A 41 -32.41 0.46 14.42
N ALA A 42 -31.84 -0.02 15.52
CA ALA A 42 -32.48 -1.03 16.36
C ALA A 42 -33.77 -0.56 17.05
N ILE A 43 -34.01 0.76 17.11
CA ILE A 43 -35.15 1.37 17.82
C ILE A 43 -36.27 1.73 16.84
N ASP A 44 -35.95 2.48 15.79
CA ASP A 44 -36.96 3.09 14.90
C ASP A 44 -37.05 2.41 13.51
N LEU A 45 -36.22 1.40 13.24
CA LEU A 45 -36.10 0.70 11.95
C LEU A 45 -35.74 1.59 10.74
N ASP A 46 -35.36 2.85 10.97
CA ASP A 46 -34.91 3.75 9.93
C ASP A 46 -33.46 3.46 9.50
N PRO A 47 -33.11 3.67 8.22
CA PRO A 47 -31.74 3.56 7.74
C PRO A 47 -30.83 4.60 8.41
N VAL A 48 -29.71 4.15 8.96
CA VAL A 48 -28.68 5.00 9.57
C VAL A 48 -27.33 4.75 8.92
N HIS A 49 -26.57 5.82 8.69
CA HIS A 49 -25.18 5.73 8.26
C HIS A 49 -24.26 5.48 9.46
N TYR A 50 -23.29 4.58 9.31
CA TYR A 50 -22.27 4.34 10.33
C TYR A 50 -20.87 4.33 9.73
N LEU A 51 -19.89 4.67 10.56
CA LEU A 51 -18.47 4.59 10.22
C LEU A 51 -17.84 3.42 10.99
N ARG A 52 -17.14 2.54 10.27
CA ARG A 52 -16.26 1.53 10.87
C ARG A 52 -14.84 2.07 10.89
N LEU A 53 -14.25 2.10 12.08
CA LEU A 53 -12.84 2.43 12.27
C LEU A 53 -12.11 1.17 12.71
N GLY A 54 -11.10 0.76 11.93
CA GLY A 54 -10.17 -0.30 12.31
C GLY A 54 -8.80 0.29 12.56
N ASN A 55 -8.26 0.10 13.76
CA ASN A 55 -6.85 0.40 14.02
C ASN A 55 -6.03 -0.81 13.61
N THR A 56 -5.06 -0.60 12.71
CA THR A 56 -4.17 -1.67 12.29
C THR A 56 -3.14 -1.92 13.39
N ALA A 57 -3.23 -3.08 14.04
CA ALA A 57 -2.24 -3.54 15.00
C ALA A 57 -1.16 -4.36 14.26
N THR A 58 -0.03 -3.74 13.97
CA THR A 58 1.12 -4.41 13.35
C THR A 58 2.37 -4.23 14.22
N PRO A 59 3.41 -5.07 14.02
CA PRO A 59 4.69 -4.89 14.69
C PRO A 59 5.26 -3.47 14.51
N GLU A 60 5.10 -2.85 13.34
CA GLU A 60 5.53 -1.48 13.03
C GLU A 60 4.89 -0.42 13.92
N ALA A 61 3.69 -0.67 14.45
CA ALA A 61 2.99 0.25 15.33
C ALA A 61 3.50 0.23 16.78
N LEU A 62 4.34 -0.74 17.18
CA LEU A 62 4.83 -0.87 18.55
C LEU A 62 5.96 0.09 18.91
N SER A 63 6.87 0.34 17.96
CA SER A 63 8.06 1.14 18.22
C SER A 63 8.68 1.67 16.94
N GLN A 64 9.59 2.63 17.08
CA GLN A 64 10.44 3.07 15.98
C GLN A 64 11.62 2.10 15.83
N TYR A 65 11.67 1.41 14.69
CA TYR A 65 12.76 0.49 14.37
C TYR A 65 13.89 1.20 13.64
N GLN A 66 15.14 0.80 13.93
CA GLN A 66 16.32 1.32 13.24
C GLN A 66 16.44 0.79 11.80
N THR A 67 15.93 -0.41 11.57
CA THR A 67 15.88 -1.05 10.26
C THR A 67 14.43 -1.40 9.92
N LYS A 68 14.13 -1.50 8.63
CA LYS A 68 12.81 -1.94 8.17
C LYS A 68 12.57 -3.38 8.59
N LEU A 69 11.37 -3.67 9.09
CA LEU A 69 10.95 -5.05 9.38
C LEU A 69 10.67 -5.80 8.07
N GLY A 70 10.86 -7.12 8.04
CA GLY A 70 10.52 -7.94 6.85
C GLY A 70 9.02 -7.98 6.48
N THR A 71 8.17 -7.44 7.35
CA THR A 71 6.74 -7.17 7.12
C THR A 71 6.49 -5.83 6.42
N GLN A 72 7.46 -4.91 6.38
CA GLN A 72 7.36 -3.64 5.64
C GLN A 72 7.60 -3.86 4.14
N ARG A 73 6.49 -4.04 3.41
CA ARG A 73 6.50 -4.32 1.98
C ARG A 73 5.86 -3.16 1.24
N GLY A 74 6.71 -2.26 0.77
CA GLY A 74 6.29 -1.07 0.05
C GLY A 74 6.49 -1.22 -1.45
N ASN A 75 5.53 -0.74 -2.22
CA ASN A 75 5.70 -0.49 -3.64
C ASN A 75 5.06 0.86 -3.99
N PRO A 76 5.86 1.94 -4.09
CA PRO A 76 5.35 3.25 -4.46
C PRO A 76 4.97 3.37 -5.94
N TYR A 77 5.41 2.44 -6.78
CA TYR A 77 5.26 2.49 -8.24
C TYR A 77 4.72 1.15 -8.76
N LEU A 78 3.55 0.73 -8.26
CA LEU A 78 2.87 -0.49 -8.70
C LEU A 78 2.70 -0.48 -10.22
N LEU A 79 3.05 -1.57 -10.90
CA LEU A 79 2.78 -1.72 -12.33
C LEU A 79 1.26 -1.70 -12.61
N PRO A 80 0.84 -1.23 -13.79
CA PRO A 80 -0.55 -1.39 -14.23
C PRO A 80 -0.99 -2.86 -14.12
N GLY A 81 -2.16 -3.10 -13.53
CA GLY A 81 -2.70 -4.43 -13.25
C GLY A 81 -2.14 -5.14 -12.02
N ALA A 82 -1.18 -4.55 -11.29
CA ALA A 82 -0.56 -5.22 -10.13
C ALA A 82 -1.58 -5.63 -9.04
N LEU A 83 -2.69 -4.88 -8.91
CA LEU A 83 -3.75 -5.18 -7.95
C LEU A 83 -4.57 -6.44 -8.29
N ASP A 84 -4.50 -6.94 -9.52
CA ASP A 84 -5.11 -8.24 -9.89
C ASP A 84 -4.47 -9.39 -9.09
N GLY A 85 -3.25 -9.20 -8.58
CA GLY A 85 -2.53 -10.13 -7.71
C GLY A 85 -2.90 -10.08 -6.22
N LEU A 86 -3.82 -9.21 -5.79
CA LEU A 86 -4.10 -8.96 -4.37
C LEU A 86 -4.36 -10.25 -3.55
N ALA A 87 -5.07 -11.22 -4.13
CA ALA A 87 -5.38 -12.49 -3.48
C ALA A 87 -4.15 -13.41 -3.30
N ASN A 88 -3.13 -13.25 -4.16
CA ASN A 88 -1.93 -14.08 -4.17
C ASN A 88 -0.71 -13.38 -3.55
N GLY A 89 -0.84 -12.09 -3.20
CA GLY A 89 0.24 -11.24 -2.75
C GLY A 89 0.69 -10.26 -3.83
N LEU A 90 1.03 -9.04 -3.41
CA LEU A 90 1.51 -7.97 -4.27
C LEU A 90 3.04 -8.00 -4.40
N ASP A 91 3.52 -7.62 -5.58
CA ASP A 91 4.94 -7.42 -5.83
C ASP A 91 5.47 -6.19 -5.10
N VAL A 92 6.72 -6.25 -4.63
CA VAL A 92 7.40 -5.17 -3.91
C VAL A 92 8.36 -4.42 -4.83
N PHE A 93 8.61 -3.15 -4.52
CA PHE A 93 9.60 -2.36 -5.28
C PHE A 93 11.05 -2.77 -4.96
N ASP A 94 11.34 -3.02 -3.68
CA ASP A 94 12.66 -3.36 -3.16
C ASP A 94 12.57 -4.63 -2.32
N ASP A 95 13.35 -5.65 -2.67
CA ASP A 95 13.37 -6.95 -2.01
C ASP A 95 14.46 -7.10 -0.94
N SER A 96 15.27 -6.06 -0.70
CA SER A 96 16.37 -6.09 0.27
C SER A 96 15.93 -6.38 1.70
N THR A 97 14.67 -6.05 2.01
CA THR A 97 14.03 -6.28 3.32
C THR A 97 13.26 -7.58 3.39
N CYS A 98 13.18 -8.34 2.30
CA CYS A 98 12.38 -9.55 2.25
C CYS A 98 13.02 -10.70 3.01
N GLY A 99 12.17 -11.44 3.73
CA GLY A 99 12.60 -12.51 4.63
C GLY A 99 12.54 -12.09 6.10
N ASN A 100 13.25 -12.84 6.95
CA ASN A 100 13.16 -12.76 8.40
C ASN A 100 14.10 -11.72 9.04
N GLN A 101 14.34 -10.59 8.35
CA GLN A 101 15.21 -9.56 8.90
C GLN A 101 14.51 -8.81 10.04
N GLY A 102 15.03 -8.96 11.26
CA GLY A 102 14.75 -8.07 12.38
C GLY A 102 13.36 -8.18 13.01
N PHE A 103 12.68 -9.33 12.97
CA PHE A 103 11.39 -9.47 13.66
C PHE A 103 11.55 -9.15 15.17
N PRO A 104 10.72 -8.27 15.74
CA PRO A 104 10.96 -7.75 17.07
C PRO A 104 10.71 -8.79 18.15
N THR A 105 11.56 -8.77 19.17
CA THR A 105 11.35 -9.48 20.42
C THR A 105 10.93 -8.51 21.52
N LEU A 106 10.07 -8.96 22.42
CA LEU A 106 9.67 -8.15 23.57
C LEU A 106 10.60 -8.39 24.75
N ALA A 107 10.85 -7.33 25.51
CA ALA A 107 11.56 -7.41 26.78
C ALA A 107 10.87 -8.37 27.76
N ALA A 108 11.61 -8.76 28.79
CA ALA A 108 11.05 -9.50 29.92
C ALA A 108 9.95 -8.67 30.62
N PRO A 109 8.99 -9.33 31.28
CA PRO A 109 7.95 -8.63 32.04
C PRO A 109 8.54 -7.67 33.07
N SER A 110 7.85 -6.55 33.27
CA SER A 110 8.23 -5.50 34.21
C SER A 110 6.99 -4.86 34.82
N GLY A 111 7.16 -3.91 35.76
CA GLY A 111 6.02 -3.21 36.38
C GLY A 111 5.08 -2.52 35.37
N PHE A 112 5.59 -2.12 34.21
CA PHE A 112 4.80 -1.49 33.13
C PHE A 112 4.41 -2.46 32.00
N LEU A 113 5.16 -3.55 31.83
CA LEU A 113 4.84 -4.61 30.87
C LEU A 113 4.49 -5.88 31.66
N THR A 114 3.24 -5.96 32.11
CA THR A 114 2.75 -7.15 32.83
C THR A 114 2.80 -8.38 31.92
N GLU A 115 2.86 -9.58 32.52
CA GLU A 115 2.89 -10.84 31.76
C GLU A 115 1.65 -11.00 30.86
N ASP A 116 0.46 -10.60 31.35
CA ASP A 116 -0.77 -10.63 30.55
C ASP A 116 -0.70 -9.69 29.33
N LEU A 117 -0.24 -8.45 29.52
CA LEU A 117 -0.06 -7.50 28.42
C LEU A 117 0.97 -8.02 27.41
N ARG A 118 2.09 -8.56 27.91
CA ARG A 118 3.13 -9.16 27.07
C ARG A 118 2.57 -10.29 26.20
N ASN A 119 1.80 -11.19 26.78
CA ASN A 119 1.20 -12.31 26.05
C ASN A 119 0.17 -11.85 25.02
N ARG A 120 -0.62 -10.80 25.32
CA ARG A 120 -1.52 -10.18 24.34
C ARG A 120 -0.78 -9.53 23.17
N ILE A 121 0.32 -8.83 23.43
CA ILE A 121 1.14 -8.24 22.35
C ILE A 121 1.72 -9.35 21.47
N ILE A 122 2.24 -10.41 22.07
CA ILE A 122 2.77 -11.56 21.33
C ILE A 122 1.68 -12.19 20.47
N GLN A 123 0.50 -12.43 21.03
CA GLN A 123 -0.61 -13.08 20.33
C GLN A 123 -1.19 -12.21 19.20
N PHE A 124 -1.55 -10.96 19.49
CA PHE A 124 -2.35 -10.13 18.58
C PHE A 124 -1.54 -9.20 17.69
N ILE A 125 -0.32 -8.82 18.09
CA ILE A 125 0.50 -7.87 17.33
C ILE A 125 1.67 -8.59 16.64
N LEU A 126 2.32 -9.52 17.35
CA LEU A 126 3.46 -10.28 16.82
C LEU A 126 3.09 -11.65 16.26
N ASN A 127 1.79 -11.91 16.05
CA ASN A 127 1.28 -13.17 15.48
C ASN A 127 1.88 -14.42 16.14
N GLY A 128 1.73 -14.52 17.46
CA GLY A 128 2.28 -15.62 18.26
C GLY A 128 3.82 -15.61 18.37
N GLY A 129 4.48 -14.50 18.02
CA GLY A 129 5.94 -14.40 17.99
C GLY A 129 6.58 -14.96 16.72
N THR A 130 5.80 -15.16 15.66
CA THR A 130 6.28 -15.68 14.38
C THR A 130 6.15 -14.65 13.28
N SER A 131 7.27 -14.32 12.63
CA SER A 131 7.25 -13.59 11.35
C SER A 131 6.90 -14.55 10.22
N ILE A 132 5.62 -14.60 9.86
CA ILE A 132 5.13 -15.33 8.67
C ILE A 132 5.14 -14.41 7.45
N ALA A 133 6.22 -13.65 7.26
CA ALA A 133 6.34 -12.79 6.11
C ALA A 133 6.70 -13.67 4.90
N THR A 134 5.69 -14.19 4.18
CA THR A 134 5.83 -15.01 2.95
C THR A 134 6.91 -14.46 2.03
N PRO A 135 7.72 -15.24 1.31
CA PRO A 135 8.69 -14.67 0.37
C PRO A 135 8.04 -13.58 -0.51
N CYS A 136 8.64 -12.39 -0.54
CA CYS A 136 8.16 -11.34 -1.42
C CYS A 136 8.67 -11.58 -2.84
N LYS A 137 8.05 -10.94 -3.82
CA LYS A 137 8.50 -10.94 -5.19
C LYS A 137 8.85 -9.51 -5.58
N GLN A 138 10.08 -9.28 -6.05
CA GLN A 138 10.43 -7.98 -6.61
C GLN A 138 9.65 -7.77 -7.91
N GLN A 139 9.05 -6.59 -8.06
CA GLN A 139 8.38 -6.16 -9.27
C GLN A 139 9.40 -6.04 -10.42
N GLY A 140 8.94 -6.28 -11.65
CA GLY A 140 9.72 -5.96 -12.84
C GLY A 140 9.95 -4.46 -13.02
N LYS A 141 10.81 -4.12 -13.99
CA LYS A 141 11.06 -2.73 -14.37
C LYS A 141 9.82 -2.08 -15.00
N PHE A 142 9.70 -0.78 -14.83
CA PHE A 142 8.66 0.04 -15.43
C PHE A 142 9.05 0.47 -16.83
N THR A 143 8.18 0.21 -17.82
CA THR A 143 8.37 0.69 -19.19
C THR A 143 7.38 1.79 -19.51
N PHE A 144 7.86 2.99 -19.82
CA PHE A 144 7.04 4.14 -20.20
C PHE A 144 7.82 5.12 -21.09
N GLY A 145 7.16 5.72 -22.08
CA GLY A 145 7.80 6.73 -22.94
C GLY A 145 9.00 6.21 -23.77
N GLY A 146 9.12 4.89 -23.95
CA GLY A 146 10.27 4.26 -24.63
C GLY A 146 11.46 3.95 -23.73
N GLU A 147 11.41 4.32 -22.44
CA GLU A 147 12.42 4.01 -21.44
C GLU A 147 11.99 2.83 -20.56
N THR A 148 12.96 2.08 -20.01
CA THR A 148 12.71 1.00 -19.04
C THR A 148 13.60 1.21 -17.81
N THR A 149 12.99 1.56 -16.70
CA THR A 149 13.63 2.02 -15.46
C THR A 149 12.97 1.38 -14.25
N ASP A 150 13.49 1.57 -13.03
CA ASP A 150 12.89 0.95 -11.85
C ASP A 150 11.58 1.66 -11.43
N PHE A 151 11.42 2.94 -11.81
CA PHE A 151 10.23 3.76 -11.55
C PHE A 151 9.87 4.58 -12.80
N PRO A 152 8.60 5.01 -12.97
CA PRO A 152 8.14 5.68 -14.18
C PRO A 152 8.76 7.06 -14.40
N HIS A 153 9.16 7.35 -15.63
CA HIS A 153 9.66 8.65 -16.07
C HIS A 153 8.69 9.32 -17.06
N ALA A 154 7.94 10.31 -16.60
CA ALA A 154 7.05 11.10 -17.46
C ALA A 154 7.81 12.27 -18.12
N ASN A 155 8.69 11.94 -19.07
CA ASN A 155 9.49 12.92 -19.79
C ASN A 155 8.63 13.77 -20.75
N GLU A 156 9.03 15.03 -20.93
CA GLU A 156 8.38 15.96 -21.87
C GLU A 156 8.38 15.39 -23.30
N ASP A 157 7.26 15.53 -24.02
CA ASP A 157 7.18 15.11 -25.42
C ASP A 157 8.21 15.82 -26.31
N PRO A 158 8.70 15.18 -27.39
CA PRO A 158 9.56 15.84 -28.37
C PRO A 158 8.94 17.12 -28.91
N GLN A 159 9.77 18.12 -29.23
CA GLN A 159 9.29 19.31 -29.94
C GLN A 159 8.75 18.89 -31.32
N PRO A 160 7.57 19.40 -31.75
CA PRO A 160 7.06 19.18 -33.09
C PRO A 160 8.08 19.64 -34.13
N ALA A 161 8.22 18.89 -35.23
CA ALA A 161 9.03 19.33 -36.36
C ALA A 161 8.46 20.63 -36.95
N PRO A 162 9.31 21.56 -37.43
CA PRO A 162 8.90 22.84 -38.00
C PRO A 162 8.09 22.69 -39.30
#